data_AF-A0A2W4RA07-F1
#
_entry.id   AF-A0A2W4RA07-F1
#
_cell.length_a   1.000
_cell.length_b   1.000
_cell.length_c   1.000
_cell.angle_alpha   90.00
_cell.angle_beta   90.00
_cell.angle_gamma   90.00
#
_symmetry.space_group_name_H-M   'P 1'
#
loop_
_entity.id
_entity.type
_entity.pdbx_description
1 polymer ?
#
loop_
_entity_poly.entity_id
_entity_poly.type
_entity_poly.pdbx_seq_one_letter_code
_entity_poly.pdbx_strand_id
1 'polypeptide(L)'
;MAVRRVLYSSLINLKTCLEIALKHHLPHLCLATIIGYLPLSATAASYSFTTLIAPGAATNTQAYSINASGQVAGYYSDASNKVHGFVESNGVFTTLDDPGATRTTAAYSINASGQVVGLYSDTSGTAHGFVESNGVFTTLNEPEGSFYSCL
;
A
#
# COMPACT_ATOMS: atom_id res chain seq x y z
N MET A 1 -12.06 17.18 -13.03
CA MET A 1 -10.75 17.86 -13.03
C MET A 1 -9.69 16.83 -13.45
N ALA A 2 -8.75 17.25 -14.30
CA ALA A 2 -7.72 16.51 -15.06
C ALA A 2 -7.14 15.25 -14.35
N VAL A 3 -6.76 14.15 -15.02
CA VAL A 3 -5.68 14.03 -16.02
C VAL A 3 -5.92 12.80 -16.93
N ARG A 4 -6.27 13.01 -18.21
CA ARG A 4 -6.26 11.99 -19.28
C ARG A 4 -5.37 12.45 -20.43
N ARG A 5 -4.05 12.61 -20.21
CA ARG A 5 -3.17 13.20 -21.24
C ARG A 5 -1.79 12.57 -21.50
N VAL A 6 -1.49 11.36 -21.03
CA VAL A 6 -0.15 10.77 -21.28
C VAL A 6 -0.14 9.47 -22.11
N LEU A 7 -1.27 8.79 -22.32
CA LEU A 7 -1.28 7.52 -23.10
C LEU A 7 -1.71 7.67 -24.59
N TYR A 8 -2.07 8.87 -25.04
CA TYR A 8 -2.50 9.10 -26.44
C TYR A 8 -1.38 9.53 -27.40
N SER A 9 -0.17 9.87 -26.89
CA SER A 9 0.93 10.36 -27.73
C SER A 9 1.71 9.24 -28.45
N SER A 10 1.70 8.01 -27.93
CA SER A 10 2.36 6.87 -28.57
C SER A 10 1.56 6.29 -29.75
N LEU A 11 0.24 6.45 -29.75
CA LEU A 11 -0.66 5.94 -30.81
C LEU A 11 -0.73 6.84 -32.04
N ILE A 12 -0.30 8.11 -31.94
CA ILE A 12 -0.29 9.04 -33.08
C ILE A 12 0.89 8.77 -34.02
N ASN A 13 2.05 8.33 -33.50
CA ASN A 13 3.24 8.10 -34.32
C ASN A 13 3.15 6.87 -35.24
N LEU A 14 2.36 5.85 -34.87
CA LEU A 14 2.21 4.64 -35.69
C LEU A 14 1.35 4.89 -36.93
N LYS A 15 0.38 5.82 -36.84
CA LYS A 15 -0.50 6.17 -37.97
C LYS A 15 0.22 7.01 -39.03
N THR A 16 1.12 7.91 -38.62
CA THR A 16 1.92 8.72 -39.55
C THR A 16 2.97 7.89 -40.29
N CYS A 17 3.59 6.89 -39.65
CA CYS A 17 4.55 5.99 -40.31
C CYS A 17 3.90 5.13 -41.41
N LEU A 18 2.66 4.68 -41.21
CA LEU A 18 1.94 3.86 -42.19
C LEU A 18 1.54 4.66 -43.44
N GLU A 19 1.12 5.92 -43.29
CA GLU A 19 0.73 6.77 -44.42
C GLU A 19 1.93 7.30 -45.25
N ILE A 20 3.11 7.46 -44.63
CA ILE A 20 4.34 7.86 -45.35
C ILE A 20 4.89 6.70 -46.19
N ALA A 21 4.79 5.46 -45.71
CA ALA A 21 5.27 4.27 -46.42
C ALA A 21 4.42 3.91 -47.67
N LEU A 22 3.13 4.25 -47.69
CA LEU A 22 2.23 3.99 -48.82
C LEU A 22 2.32 5.05 -49.94
N LYS A 23 2.83 6.26 -49.67
CA LYS A 23 2.91 7.37 -50.64
C LYS A 23 4.18 7.41 -51.49
N HIS A 24 5.25 6.75 -51.06
CA HIS A 24 6.51 6.67 -51.81
C HIS A 24 6.62 5.29 -52.45
N HIS A 25 6.11 5.14 -53.68
CA HIS A 25 6.29 3.97 -54.54
C HIS A 25 7.78 3.61 -54.68
N LEU A 26 8.29 2.77 -53.77
CA LEU A 26 9.55 2.07 -53.92
C LEU A 26 9.23 0.68 -54.49
N PRO A 27 9.51 0.43 -55.77
CA PRO A 27 9.35 -0.90 -56.33
C PRO A 27 10.59 -1.73 -55.98
N HIS A 28 10.37 -3.03 -55.83
CA HIS A 28 11.35 -4.11 -55.68
C HIS A 28 11.71 -4.53 -54.25
N LEU A 29 10.88 -5.49 -53.79
CA LEU A 29 11.34 -6.77 -53.26
C LEU A 29 11.98 -6.75 -51.86
N CYS A 30 11.11 -6.70 -50.85
CA CYS A 30 11.28 -7.56 -49.68
C CYS A 30 10.08 -8.50 -49.60
N LEU A 31 10.06 -9.44 -50.54
CA LEU A 31 9.23 -10.64 -50.48
C LEU A 31 9.90 -11.59 -49.48
N ALA A 32 9.60 -11.45 -48.19
CA ALA A 32 9.93 -12.48 -47.21
C ALA A 32 8.90 -12.44 -46.10
N THR A 33 8.25 -13.59 -45.93
CA THR A 33 7.60 -14.05 -44.71
C THR A 33 6.23 -13.44 -44.38
N ILE A 34 5.19 -14.11 -44.90
CA ILE A 34 4.10 -14.58 -44.04
C ILE A 34 4.76 -15.53 -43.01
N ILE A 35 5.43 -14.98 -41.99
CA ILE A 35 5.69 -15.69 -40.73
C ILE A 35 4.63 -15.15 -39.78
N GLY A 36 3.93 -16.08 -39.12
CA GLY A 36 2.73 -15.84 -38.34
C GLY A 36 2.66 -14.46 -37.69
N TYR A 37 1.64 -13.70 -38.09
CA TYR A 37 1.04 -12.72 -37.19
C TYR A 37 0.43 -13.51 -36.02
N LEU A 38 1.26 -14.00 -35.10
CA LEU A 38 0.83 -14.13 -33.72
C LEU A 38 0.35 -12.72 -33.39
N PRO A 39 -0.95 -12.51 -33.08
CA PRO A 39 -1.30 -11.24 -32.48
C PRO A 39 -0.39 -11.12 -31.27
N LEU A 40 0.41 -10.05 -31.21
CA LEU A 40 1.11 -9.68 -30.00
C LEU A 40 0.01 -9.40 -29.00
N SER A 41 -0.44 -10.45 -28.32
CA SER A 41 -1.49 -10.37 -27.32
C SER A 41 -0.79 -9.71 -26.14
N ALA A 42 -0.90 -8.39 -26.09
CA ALA A 42 -0.54 -7.62 -24.91
C ALA A 42 -1.44 -8.16 -23.79
N THR A 43 -0.89 -9.06 -22.96
CA THR A 43 -1.58 -9.49 -21.75
C THR A 43 -1.74 -8.23 -20.90
N ALA A 44 -2.98 -7.78 -20.74
CA ALA A 44 -3.28 -6.78 -19.74
C ALA A 44 -3.05 -7.45 -18.39
N ALA A 45 -2.07 -6.97 -17.63
CA ALA A 45 -1.90 -7.40 -16.25
C ALA A 45 -3.23 -7.19 -15.51
N SER A 46 -3.79 -8.28 -14.98
CA SER A 46 -5.03 -8.25 -14.22
C SER A 46 -4.69 -7.98 -12.76
N TYR A 47 -5.25 -6.92 -12.19
CA TYR A 47 -5.07 -6.58 -10.78
C TYR A 47 -6.39 -6.85 -10.05
N SER A 48 -6.29 -7.54 -8.92
CA SER A 48 -7.40 -7.69 -7.98
C SER A 48 -7.21 -6.68 -6.85
N PHE A 49 -8.30 -6.04 -6.44
CA PHE A 49 -8.31 -5.15 -5.28
C PHE A 49 -9.17 -5.78 -4.19
N THR A 50 -8.66 -5.75 -2.97
CA THR A 50 -9.41 -6.21 -1.79
C THR A 50 -9.69 -5.00 -0.91
N THR A 51 -10.94 -4.85 -0.48
CA THR A 51 -11.32 -3.84 0.50
C THR A 51 -10.96 -4.31 1.89
N LEU A 52 -10.25 -3.48 2.66
CA LEU A 52 -9.97 -3.71 4.06
C LEU A 52 -10.95 -2.92 4.92
N ILE A 53 -11.89 -3.63 5.54
CA ILE A 53 -12.83 -3.08 6.51
C ILE A 53 -12.74 -3.96 7.74
N ALA A 54 -12.12 -3.44 8.80
CA ALA A 54 -12.04 -4.18 10.05
C ALA A 54 -13.46 -4.42 10.60
N PRO A 55 -13.79 -5.61 11.13
CA PRO A 55 -15.16 -5.92 11.57
C PRO A 55 -15.74 -4.99 12.64
N GLY A 56 -14.88 -4.29 13.40
CA GLY A 56 -15.28 -3.29 14.41
C GLY A 56 -15.19 -1.84 13.93
N ALA A 57 -14.85 -1.58 12.67
CA ALA A 57 -14.74 -0.23 12.14
C ALA A 57 -16.13 0.39 11.91
N ALA A 58 -16.33 1.59 12.43
CA ALA A 58 -17.55 2.38 12.20
C ALA A 58 -17.32 3.51 11.20
N THR A 59 -16.16 4.15 11.23
CA THR A 59 -15.92 5.41 10.50
C THR A 59 -14.64 5.41 9.66
N ASN A 60 -13.60 4.70 10.07
CA ASN A 60 -12.29 4.78 9.44
C ASN A 60 -11.54 3.43 9.53
N THR A 61 -10.89 3.02 8.44
CA THR A 61 -9.90 1.92 8.41
C THR A 61 -8.75 2.37 7.54
N GLN A 62 -7.54 2.33 8.07
CA GLN A 62 -6.33 2.77 7.39
C GLN A 62 -5.25 1.70 7.49
N ALA A 63 -4.80 1.23 6.33
CA ALA A 63 -3.63 0.36 6.21
C ALA A 63 -2.37 1.20 6.04
N TYR A 64 -1.36 0.95 6.87
CA TYR A 64 -0.11 1.71 6.89
C TYR A 64 1.10 0.93 6.36
N SER A 65 1.12 -0.38 6.57
CA SER A 65 2.27 -1.21 6.22
C SER A 65 1.86 -2.61 5.83
N ILE A 66 2.67 -3.24 4.99
CA ILE A 66 2.50 -4.63 4.56
C ILE A 66 3.88 -5.32 4.55
N ASN A 67 3.96 -6.54 5.08
CA ASN A 67 5.20 -7.32 5.04
C ASN A 67 5.26 -8.30 3.85
N ALA A 68 6.39 -8.98 3.68
CA ALA A 68 6.63 -9.92 2.59
C ALA A 68 5.68 -11.13 2.58
N SER A 69 5.06 -11.44 3.72
CA SER A 69 4.06 -12.51 3.86
C SER A 69 2.65 -12.02 3.55
N GLY A 70 2.48 -10.76 3.15
CA GLY A 70 1.18 -10.16 2.83
C GLY A 70 0.36 -9.74 4.05
N GLN A 71 0.95 -9.73 5.26
CA GLN A 71 0.25 -9.26 6.45
C GLN A 71 0.22 -7.73 6.44
N VAL A 72 -0.97 -7.15 6.69
CA VAL A 72 -1.19 -5.70 6.65
C VAL A 72 -1.37 -5.18 8.07
N ALA A 73 -0.60 -4.16 8.45
CA ALA A 73 -0.77 -3.45 9.72
C ALA A 73 -1.42 -2.08 9.50
N GLY A 74 -2.24 -1.67 10.46
CA GLY A 74 -2.95 -0.39 10.39
C GLY A 74 -3.77 -0.09 11.63
N TYR A 75 -4.75 0.79 11.49
CA TYR A 75 -5.73 1.07 12.55
C TYR A 75 -7.13 1.33 12.00
N TYR A 76 -8.13 1.18 12.86
CA TYR A 76 -9.51 1.55 12.57
C TYR A 76 -10.12 2.32 13.74
N SER A 77 -11.21 3.05 13.48
CA SER A 77 -11.99 3.75 14.50
C SER A 77 -13.34 3.08 14.70
N ASP A 78 -13.67 2.77 15.96
CA ASP A 78 -14.96 2.20 16.33
C ASP A 78 -16.06 3.28 16.42
N ALA A 79 -17.28 2.87 16.78
CA ALA A 79 -18.43 3.77 16.92
C ALA A 79 -18.27 4.80 18.06
N SER A 80 -17.38 4.54 19.02
CA SER A 80 -17.05 5.43 20.13
C SER A 80 -15.89 6.38 19.81
N ASN A 81 -15.37 6.35 18.57
CA ASN A 81 -14.15 7.04 18.15
C ASN A 81 -12.88 6.58 18.91
N LYS A 82 -12.88 5.38 19.49
CA LYS A 82 -11.67 4.72 19.96
C LYS A 82 -10.89 4.21 18.75
N VAL A 83 -9.58 4.44 18.74
CA VAL A 83 -8.68 3.99 17.68
C VAL A 83 -8.03 2.68 18.11
N HIS A 84 -8.20 1.67 17.29
CA HIS A 84 -7.71 0.32 17.49
C HIS A 84 -6.67 -0.02 16.43
N GLY A 85 -5.54 -0.60 16.85
CA GLY A 85 -4.58 -1.16 15.91
C GLY A 85 -5.14 -2.45 15.32
N PHE A 86 -4.65 -2.86 14.15
CA PHE A 86 -4.94 -4.19 13.64
C PHE A 86 -3.77 -4.76 12.84
N VAL A 87 -3.72 -6.09 12.78
CA VAL A 87 -3.02 -6.85 11.73
C VAL A 87 -4.05 -7.67 10.99
N GLU A 88 -4.07 -7.57 9.67
CA GLU A 88 -4.83 -8.42 8.78
C GLU A 88 -3.89 -9.45 8.16
N SER A 89 -4.30 -10.71 8.18
CA SER A 89 -3.57 -11.81 7.55
C SER A 89 -4.56 -12.80 6.92
N ASN A 90 -4.49 -12.95 5.60
CA ASN A 90 -5.30 -13.90 4.84
C ASN A 90 -6.82 -13.78 5.08
N GLY A 91 -7.31 -12.55 5.18
CA GLY A 91 -8.70 -12.18 5.47
C GLY A 91 -9.05 -12.13 6.97
N VAL A 92 -8.12 -12.47 7.87
CA VAL A 92 -8.37 -12.49 9.31
C VAL A 92 -7.80 -11.24 9.96
N PHE A 93 -8.68 -10.45 10.58
CA PHE A 93 -8.30 -9.28 11.37
C PHE A 93 -8.03 -9.66 12.83
N THR A 94 -6.86 -9.28 13.32
CA THR A 94 -6.49 -9.32 14.73
C THR A 94 -6.40 -7.90 15.25
N THR A 95 -7.24 -7.55 16.22
CA THR A 95 -7.19 -6.24 16.89
C THR A 95 -6.00 -6.17 17.82
N LEU A 96 -5.27 -5.05 17.77
CA LEU A 96 -4.18 -4.70 18.65
C LEU A 96 -4.61 -3.53 19.53
N ASP A 97 -4.87 -3.83 20.79
CA ASP A 97 -5.15 -2.85 21.84
C ASP A 97 -4.06 -2.96 22.90
N ASP A 98 -3.18 -1.96 22.97
CA ASP A 98 -2.16 -1.91 24.02
C ASP A 98 -2.87 -1.76 25.39
N PRO A 99 -2.51 -2.56 26.42
CA PRO A 99 -3.17 -2.50 27.73
C PRO A 99 -2.97 -1.17 28.47
N GLY A 100 -1.94 -0.40 28.12
CA GLY A 100 -1.71 0.96 28.60
C GLY A 100 -2.48 2.04 27.83
N ALA A 101 -3.14 1.69 26.72
CA ALA A 101 -3.89 2.62 25.91
C ALA A 101 -5.25 2.96 26.53
N THR A 102 -5.60 4.25 26.52
CA THR A 102 -6.97 4.68 26.86
C THR A 102 -7.86 4.85 25.64
N ARG A 103 -7.34 5.53 24.61
CA ARG A 103 -8.15 5.92 23.44
C ARG A 103 -7.57 5.51 22.10
N THR A 104 -6.26 5.30 22.03
CA THR A 104 -5.56 5.08 20.76
C THR A 104 -4.53 3.99 20.91
N THR A 105 -4.63 2.97 20.06
CA THR A 105 -3.50 2.12 19.63
C THR A 105 -3.45 2.20 18.12
N ALA A 106 -2.30 2.52 17.55
CA ALA A 106 -2.12 2.62 16.10
C ALA A 106 -0.87 1.84 15.67
N ALA A 107 -1.08 0.82 14.83
CA ALA A 107 0.01 0.04 14.24
C ALA A 107 0.49 0.72 12.95
N TYR A 108 1.76 1.12 12.91
CA TYR A 108 2.33 1.87 11.78
C TYR A 108 3.25 1.03 10.90
N SER A 109 3.87 -0.01 11.45
CA SER A 109 4.76 -0.87 10.65
C SER A 109 4.75 -2.30 11.15
N ILE A 110 5.00 -3.24 10.23
CA ILE A 110 5.11 -4.67 10.49
C ILE A 110 6.34 -5.23 9.76
N ASN A 111 7.13 -6.05 10.44
CA ASN A 111 8.29 -6.71 9.84
C ASN A 111 7.98 -8.13 9.32
N ALA A 112 8.95 -8.78 8.68
CA ALA A 112 8.78 -10.13 8.12
C ALA A 112 8.53 -11.23 9.17
N SER A 113 8.89 -10.99 10.43
CA SER A 113 8.61 -11.89 11.55
C SER A 113 7.25 -11.63 12.20
N GLY A 114 6.45 -10.71 11.66
CA GLY A 114 5.13 -10.35 12.18
C GLY A 114 5.17 -9.44 13.41
N GLN A 115 6.33 -8.88 13.77
CA GLN A 115 6.40 -7.90 14.86
C GLN A 115 5.89 -6.56 14.37
N VAL A 116 5.11 -5.90 15.21
CA VAL A 116 4.45 -4.63 14.89
C VAL A 116 5.05 -3.52 15.73
N VAL A 117 5.25 -2.36 15.13
CA VAL A 117 5.59 -1.13 15.86
C VAL A 117 4.54 -0.07 15.63
N GLY A 118 4.30 0.74 16.67
CA GLY A 118 3.20 1.68 16.67
C GLY A 118 3.29 2.71 17.79
N LEU A 119 2.20 3.47 17.94
CA LEU A 119 2.00 4.39 19.05
C LEU A 119 0.71 4.05 19.80
N TYR A 120 0.70 4.29 21.11
CA TYR A 120 -0.53 4.33 21.90
C TYR A 120 -0.61 5.60 22.73
N SER A 121 -1.81 5.98 23.16
CA SER A 121 -2.02 7.12 24.08
C SER A 121 -2.46 6.65 25.46
N ASP A 122 -1.72 7.05 26.49
CA ASP A 122 -2.01 6.72 27.89
C ASP A 122 -3.19 7.54 28.48
N THR A 123 -3.43 7.45 29.78
CA THR A 123 -4.48 8.19 30.50
C THR A 123 -4.28 9.70 30.50
N SER A 124 -3.04 10.15 30.37
CA SER A 124 -2.67 11.57 30.30
C SER A 124 -2.77 12.12 28.87
N GLY A 125 -3.05 11.26 27.89
CA GLY A 125 -3.03 11.61 26.47
C GLY A 125 -1.62 11.66 25.88
N THR A 126 -0.59 11.21 26.61
CA THR A 126 0.78 11.15 26.12
C THR A 126 0.92 9.99 25.14
N ALA A 127 1.54 10.25 24.00
CA ALA A 127 1.85 9.21 23.02
C ALA A 127 3.13 8.47 23.40
N HIS A 128 3.07 7.14 23.38
CA HIS A 128 4.19 6.24 23.66
C HIS A 128 4.42 5.32 22.48
N GLY A 129 5.68 5.03 22.17
CA GLY A 129 6.03 3.98 21.21
C GLY A 129 5.80 2.61 21.79
N PHE A 130 5.47 1.62 20.96
CA PHE A 130 5.44 0.23 21.36
C PHE A 130 6.01 -0.71 20.29
N VAL A 131 6.46 -1.87 20.74
CA VAL A 131 6.67 -3.07 19.91
C VAL A 131 5.69 -4.13 20.39
N GLU A 132 4.91 -4.71 19.49
CA GLU A 132 4.10 -5.88 19.74
C GLU A 132 4.77 -7.10 19.09
N SER A 133 4.86 -8.19 19.87
CA SER A 133 5.37 -9.47 19.40
C SER A 133 4.61 -10.61 20.07
N ASN A 134 3.87 -11.38 19.27
CA ASN A 134 3.12 -12.57 19.71
C ASN A 134 2.12 -12.28 20.86
N GLY A 135 1.40 -11.17 20.76
CA GLY A 135 0.43 -10.69 21.74
C GLY A 135 1.04 -9.92 22.92
N VAL A 136 2.37 -9.76 22.96
CA VAL A 136 3.07 -9.06 24.05
C VAL A 136 3.48 -7.67 23.60
N PHE A 137 3.00 -6.65 24.32
CA PHE A 137 3.36 -5.26 24.11
C PHE A 137 4.55 -4.86 24.98
N THR A 138 5.52 -4.19 24.37
CA THR A 138 6.67 -3.58 25.04
C THR A 138 6.69 -2.10 24.72
N THR A 139 6.50 -1.24 25.73
CA THR A 139 6.61 0.20 25.57
C THR A 139 8.05 0.61 25.28
N LEU A 140 8.24 1.38 24.22
CA LEU A 140 9.49 2.04 23.88
C LEU A 140 9.50 3.41 24.56
N ASN A 141 10.01 3.45 25.79
CA ASN A 141 10.29 4.71 26.45
C ASN A 141 11.65 5.21 25.99
N GLU A 142 11.72 6.43 25.46
CA GLU A 142 13.00 7.14 25.48
C GLU A 142 13.37 7.40 26.95
N PRO A 143 14.61 7.11 27.37
CA PRO A 143 15.08 7.59 28.66
C PRO A 143 15.08 9.12 28.56
N GLU A 144 14.12 9.74 29.25
CA GLU A 144 13.89 11.18 29.42
C GLU A 144 14.67 12.09 28.46
N GLY A 145 13.94 12.70 27.52
CA GLY A 145 14.43 13.63 26.50
C GLY A 145 15.70 14.39 26.86
N SER A 146 16.84 13.79 26.56
CA SER A 146 18.11 14.49 26.56
C SER A 146 18.11 15.30 25.28
N PHE A 147 17.59 16.53 25.37
CA PHE A 147 17.95 17.59 24.44
C PHE A 147 19.47 17.70 24.48
N TYR A 148 20.17 16.95 23.64
CA TYR A 148 21.55 17.23 23.33
C TYR A 148 21.53 18.52 22.50
N SER A 149 21.35 19.67 23.16
CA SER A 149 21.77 20.94 22.58
C SER A 149 23.28 20.84 22.46
N CYS A 150 23.76 20.62 21.24
CA CYS A 150 25.18 20.78 20.94
C CYS A 150 25.52 22.25 21.24
N LEU A 151 26.30 22.46 22.30
CA LEU A 151 26.98 23.73 22.59
C LEU A 151 28.20 23.87 21.69
#